data_AF-A0A963L5B9-F1
#
_entry.id   AF-A0A963L5B9-F1
#
_cell.length_a   1.000
_cell.length_b   1.000
_cell.length_c   1.000
_cell.angle_alpha   90.00
_cell.angle_beta   90.00
_cell.angle_gamma   90.00
#
_symmetry.space_group_name_H-M   'P 1'
#
loop_
_entity.id
_entity.type
_entity.pdbx_description
1 polymer ?
#
loop_
_entity_poly.entity_id
_entity_poly.type
_entity_poly.pdbx_seq_one_letter_code
_entity_poly.pdbx_strand_id
1 'polypeptide(L)'
;LVGEENFTQFERMVLLQTIDSQWREHLSALDYLRQGIHLRGYAQKQPKQEYKREAFQLFGQLLDSVKNDVTRVLMNVRIQSPEQVTEAAEKMEADAEQIANVTYTAPTETG
;
A
#
# COMPACT_ATOMS: atom_id res chain seq x y z
N LEU A 1 6.22 24.32 -14.38
CA LEU A 1 7.14 23.28 -13.85
C LEU A 1 7.03 23.33 -12.35
N VAL A 2 6.65 22.23 -11.69
CA VAL A 2 6.62 22.19 -10.23
C VAL A 2 8.05 22.41 -9.75
N GLY A 3 8.25 23.45 -8.93
CA GLY A 3 9.58 23.79 -8.41
C GLY A 3 10.18 22.65 -7.59
N GLU A 4 11.50 22.56 -7.59
CA GLU A 4 12.30 21.54 -6.88
C GLU A 4 11.90 21.41 -5.39
N GLU A 5 11.50 22.52 -4.77
CA GLU A 5 11.02 22.56 -3.38
C GLU A 5 9.72 21.78 -3.16
N ASN A 6 8.75 21.92 -4.07
CA ASN A 6 7.48 21.19 -3.99
C ASN A 6 7.68 19.69 -4.21
N PHE A 7 8.61 19.31 -5.08
CA PHE A 7 8.96 17.90 -5.29
C PHE A 7 9.67 17.30 -4.07
N THR A 8 10.57 18.05 -3.44
CA THR A 8 11.24 17.63 -2.19
C THR A 8 10.24 17.41 -1.05
N GLN A 9 9.25 18.29 -0.92
CA GLN A 9 8.20 18.15 0.10
C GLN A 9 7.31 16.94 -0.18
N PHE A 10 7.01 16.68 -1.46
CA PHE A 10 6.29 15.49 -1.90
C PHE A 10 7.08 14.21 -1.60
N GLU A 11 8.37 14.13 -1.94
CA GLU A 11 9.22 12.98 -1.64
C GLU A 11 9.22 12.66 -0.15
N ARG A 12 9.38 13.69 0.70
CA ARG A 12 9.34 13.53 2.15
C ARG A 12 7.99 12.99 2.63
N MET A 13 6.89 13.52 2.09
CA MET A 13 5.54 13.06 2.44
C MET A 13 5.35 11.58 2.09
N VAL A 14 5.71 11.19 0.86
CA VAL A 14 5.62 9.80 0.38
C VAL A 14 6.45 8.87 1.25
N LEU A 15 7.70 9.25 1.54
CA LEU A 15 8.59 8.45 2.39
C LEU A 15 7.99 8.22 3.78
N LEU A 16 7.54 9.29 4.44
CA LEU A 16 6.97 9.20 5.79
C LEU A 16 5.69 8.36 5.82
N GLN A 17 4.78 8.58 4.86
CA GLN A 17 3.54 7.81 4.77
C GLN A 17 3.80 6.33 4.51
N THR A 18 4.75 6.02 3.62
CA THR A 18 5.13 4.64 3.30
C THR A 18 5.73 3.96 4.53
N ILE A 19 6.64 4.63 5.23
CA ILE A 19 7.26 4.09 6.46
C ILE A 19 6.20 3.85 7.54
N ASP A 20 5.26 4.78 7.78
CA ASP A 20 4.23 4.59 8.82
C ASP A 20 3.32 3.38 8.50
N SER A 21 2.88 3.26 7.25
CA SER A 21 2.05 2.12 6.82
C SER A 21 2.78 0.79 6.99
N GLN A 22 4.00 0.71 6.46
CA GLN A 22 4.82 -0.49 6.50
C GLN A 22 5.23 -0.87 7.94
N TRP A 23 5.48 0.13 8.80
CA TRP A 23 5.80 -0.10 10.21
C TRP A 23 4.63 -0.69 10.99
N ARG A 24 3.40 -0.22 10.75
CA ARG A 24 2.19 -0.79 11.38
C ARG A 24 2.01 -2.26 11.02
N GLU A 25 2.22 -2.60 9.75
CA GLU A 25 2.17 -3.99 9.28
C GLU A 25 3.27 -4.83 9.92
N HIS A 26 4.49 -4.30 10.04
CA HIS A 26 5.59 -4.96 10.73
C HIS A 26 5.29 -5.25 12.20
N LEU A 27 4.72 -4.29 12.93
CA LEU A 27 4.30 -4.49 14.33
C LEU A 27 3.27 -5.62 14.44
N SER A 28 2.27 -5.63 13.55
CA SER A 28 1.30 -6.72 13.49
C SER A 28 1.97 -8.08 13.24
N ALA A 29 2.91 -8.15 12.30
CA ALA A 29 3.68 -9.36 12.02
C ALA A 29 4.51 -9.82 13.22
N LEU A 30 5.13 -8.90 13.96
CA LEU A 30 5.88 -9.21 15.19
C LEU A 30 4.96 -9.75 16.29
N ASP A 31 3.75 -9.21 16.44
CA ASP A 31 2.76 -9.71 17.40
C ASP A 31 2.33 -11.14 17.06
N TYR A 32 2.06 -11.44 15.78
CA TYR A 32 1.78 -12.80 15.32
C TYR A 32 2.98 -13.75 15.56
N LEU A 33 4.19 -13.29 15.24
CA LEU A 33 5.41 -14.07 15.46
C LEU A 33 5.62 -14.41 16.94
N ARG A 34 5.38 -13.43 17.84
CA ARG A 34 5.48 -13.61 19.28
C ARG A 34 4.51 -14.69 19.79
N GLN A 35 3.28 -14.70 19.28
CA GLN A 35 2.28 -15.71 19.63
C GLN A 35 2.66 -17.11 19.07
N GLY A 36 3.13 -17.18 17.82
CA GLY A 36 3.48 -18.45 17.15
C GLY A 36 4.73 -19.15 17.67
N ILE A 37 5.70 -18.41 18.23
CA ILE A 37 6.97 -18.99 18.70
C ILE A 37 6.81 -19.91 19.91
N HIS A 38 5.78 -19.69 20.73
CA HIS A 38 5.53 -20.53 21.90
C HIS A 38 5.16 -21.97 21.50
N LEU A 39 4.52 -22.15 20.35
CA LEU A 39 4.18 -23.46 19.80
C LEU A 39 5.38 -24.19 19.17
N ARG A 40 6.35 -23.44 18.63
CA ARG A 40 7.58 -23.99 18.00
C ARG A 40 8.71 -24.27 18.99
N GLY A 41 8.63 -23.71 20.20
CA GLY A 41 9.61 -23.92 21.29
C GLY A 41 9.74 -25.36 21.79
N TYR A 42 8.85 -26.27 21.39
CA TYR A 42 8.97 -27.71 21.68
C TYR A 42 10.19 -28.38 21.01
N ALA A 43 10.82 -27.74 20.01
CA ALA A 43 11.94 -28.30 19.24
C ALA A 43 13.33 -28.09 19.88
N GLN A 44 13.45 -27.98 21.21
CA GLN A 44 14.70 -27.78 21.98
C GLN A 44 15.51 -26.49 21.69
N LYS A 45 15.12 -25.68 20.70
CA LYS A 45 15.73 -24.37 20.43
C LYS A 45 15.22 -23.28 21.38
N GLN A 46 16.09 -22.35 21.75
CA GLN A 46 15.74 -21.23 22.63
C GLN A 46 14.75 -20.28 21.93
N PRO A 47 13.49 -20.15 22.41
CA PRO A 47 12.45 -19.37 21.74
C PRO A 47 12.83 -17.91 21.48
N LYS A 48 13.61 -17.33 22.40
CA LYS A 48 14.13 -15.95 22.28
C LYS A 48 15.07 -15.76 21.10
N GLN A 49 15.91 -16.76 20.78
CA GLN A 49 16.86 -16.67 19.67
C GLN A 49 16.15 -16.77 18.32
N GLU A 50 15.18 -17.68 18.20
CA GLU A 50 14.37 -17.79 16.98
C GLU A 50 13.51 -16.54 16.77
N TYR A 51 12.93 -15.96 17.83
CA TYR A 51 12.22 -14.67 17.72
C TYR A 51 13.12 -13.59 17.16
N LYS A 52 14.32 -13.43 17.72
CA LYS A 52 15.26 -12.41 17.25
C LYS A 52 15.66 -12.64 15.79
N ARG A 53 15.89 -13.90 15.39
CA ARG A 53 16.26 -14.27 14.02
C ARG A 53 15.14 -13.95 13.04
N GLU A 54 13.92 -14.43 13.30
CA GLU A 54 12.76 -14.24 12.43
C GLU A 54 12.33 -12.76 12.39
N ALA A 55 12.31 -12.07 13.53
CA ALA A 55 12.03 -10.63 13.60
C ALA A 55 13.00 -9.80 12.76
N PHE A 56 14.31 -10.15 12.78
CA PHE A 56 15.30 -9.45 11.97
C PHE A 56 15.10 -9.71 10.46
N GLN A 57 14.69 -10.92 10.08
CA GLN A 57 14.34 -11.21 8.69
C GLN A 57 13.13 -10.39 8.22
N LEU A 58 12.08 -10.29 9.04
CA LEU A 58 10.91 -9.46 8.77
C LEU A 58 11.29 -7.97 8.66
N PHE A 59 12.24 -7.51 9.46
CA PHE A 59 12.74 -6.13 9.36
C PHE A 59 13.50 -5.88 8.04
N GLY A 60 14.25 -6.86 7.54
CA GLY A 60 14.87 -6.75 6.21
C GLY A 60 13.81 -6.60 5.11
N GLN A 61 12.77 -7.43 5.14
CA GLN A 61 11.66 -7.37 4.18
C GLN A 61 10.89 -6.05 4.23
N LEU A 62 10.72 -5.48 5.44
CA LEU A 62 10.15 -4.16 5.63
C LEU A 62 10.94 -3.10 4.86
N LEU A 63 12.26 -3.06 5.04
CA LEU A 63 13.12 -2.06 4.39
C LEU A 63 13.08 -2.18 2.86
N ASP A 64 13.08 -3.41 2.34
CA ASP A 64 12.98 -3.66 0.89
C ASP A 64 11.62 -3.21 0.34
N SER A 65 10.54 -3.46 1.08
CA SER A 65 9.18 -3.05 0.69
C SER A 65 9.05 -1.53 0.67
N VAL A 66 9.50 -0.84 1.71
CA VAL A 66 9.52 0.62 1.77
C VAL A 66 10.29 1.20 0.58
N LYS A 67 11.50 0.68 0.30
CA LYS A 67 12.31 1.16 -0.82
C LYS A 67 11.60 1.00 -2.16
N ASN A 68 11.00 -0.16 -2.40
CA ASN A 68 10.30 -0.46 -3.64
C ASN A 68 9.06 0.42 -3.82
N ASP A 69 8.27 0.58 -2.76
CA ASP A 69 7.05 1.40 -2.79
C ASP A 69 7.36 2.86 -3.03
N VAL A 70 8.33 3.44 -2.30
CA VAL A 70 8.76 4.82 -2.52
C VAL A 70 9.26 5.01 -3.95
N THR A 71 10.15 4.13 -4.43
CA THR A 71 10.66 4.21 -5.81
C THR A 71 9.53 4.15 -6.82
N ARG A 72 8.58 3.24 -6.63
CA ARG A 72 7.42 3.07 -7.51
C ARG A 72 6.55 4.33 -7.52
N VAL A 73 6.26 4.92 -6.37
CA VAL A 73 5.44 6.13 -6.28
C VAL A 73 6.14 7.30 -6.97
N LEU A 74 7.41 7.53 -6.66
CA LEU A 74 8.16 8.65 -7.25
C LEU A 74 8.32 8.52 -8.77
N MET A 75 8.49 7.30 -9.29
CA MET A 75 8.63 7.07 -10.74
C MET A 75 7.30 7.12 -11.50
N ASN A 76 6.17 6.79 -10.86
CA ASN A 76 4.86 6.79 -11.50
C ASN A 76 4.08 8.10 -11.31
N VAL A 77 4.56 8.99 -10.45
CA VAL A 77 4.00 10.33 -10.26
C VAL A 77 4.16 11.12 -11.56
N ARG A 78 3.10 11.10 -12.36
CA ARG A 78 2.80 12.22 -13.26
C ARG A 78 2.28 13.32 -12.35
N ILE A 79 3.05 14.39 -12.22
CA ILE A 79 2.60 15.63 -11.60
C ILE A 79 1.38 16.08 -12.40
N GLN A 80 0.20 15.69 -11.94
CA GLN A 80 -1.04 16.21 -12.48
C GLN A 80 -1.03 17.68 -12.08
N SER A 81 -0.97 18.57 -13.08
CA SER A 81 -1.35 19.95 -12.83
C SER A 81 -2.77 19.92 -12.25
N PRO A 82 -3.18 20.89 -11.42
CA PRO A 82 -4.54 20.97 -10.92
C PRO A 82 -5.61 20.79 -12.03
N GLU A 83 -5.29 21.17 -13.29
CA GLU A 83 -6.14 20.92 -14.46
C GLU A 83 -6.34 19.43 -14.80
N GLN A 84 -5.32 18.58 -14.63
CA GLN A 84 -5.41 17.14 -14.90
C GLN A 84 -6.18 16.38 -13.81
N VAL A 85 -6.16 16.89 -12.57
CA VAL A 85 -6.97 16.32 -11.47
C VAL A 85 -8.45 16.63 -11.70
N THR A 86 -8.77 17.84 -12.16
CA THR A 86 -10.15 18.21 -12.55
C THR A 86 -10.64 17.41 -13.76
N GLU A 87 -9.82 17.26 -14.81
CA GLU A 87 -10.21 16.44 -15.98
C GLU A 87 -10.36 14.96 -15.64
N ALA A 88 -9.55 14.42 -14.71
CA ALA A 88 -9.69 13.05 -14.25
C ALA A 88 -10.96 12.86 -13.41
N ALA A 89 -11.28 13.82 -12.53
CA ALA A 89 -12.51 13.82 -11.75
C ALA A 89 -13.76 13.92 -12.66
N GLU A 90 -13.75 14.83 -13.64
CA GLU A 90 -14.83 14.99 -14.63
C GLU A 90 -15.03 13.73 -15.48
N LYS A 91 -13.94 13.05 -15.88
CA LYS A 91 -14.03 11.76 -16.59
C LYS A 91 -14.61 10.65 -15.72
N MET A 92 -14.21 10.58 -14.45
CA MET A 92 -14.77 9.59 -13.51
C MET A 92 -16.26 9.86 -13.24
N GLU A 93 -16.68 11.12 -13.20
CA GLU A 93 -18.09 11.51 -13.06
C GLU A 93 -18.90 11.19 -14.33
N ALA A 94 -18.37 11.48 -15.52
CA ALA A 94 -18.99 11.12 -16.79
C ALA A 94 -19.12 9.60 -16.99
N ASP A 95 -18.11 8.82 -16.62
CA ASP A 95 -18.16 7.35 -16.66
C ASP A 95 -19.21 6.80 -15.67
N ALA A 96 -19.34 7.41 -14.49
CA ALA A 96 -20.36 7.04 -13.50
C ALA A 96 -21.79 7.36 -14.00
N GLU A 97 -21.98 8.49 -14.68
CA GLU A 97 -23.25 8.85 -15.33
C GLU A 97 -23.63 7.90 -16.47
N GLN A 98 -22.67 7.41 -17.25
CA GLN A 98 -22.92 6.42 -18.30
C GLN A 98 -23.39 5.07 -17.74
N ILE A 99 -22.85 4.64 -16.59
CA ILE A 99 -23.27 3.41 -15.91
C ILE A 99 -24.70 3.54 -15.37
N ALA A 100 -25.09 4.73 -14.90
CA ALA A 100 -26.45 5.00 -14.39
C ALA A 100 -27.54 4.91 -15.48
N ASN A 101 -27.19 5.17 -16.76
CA ASN A 101 -28.12 5.10 -17.88
C ASN A 101 -28.30 3.70 -18.49
N VAL A 102 -27.65 2.66 -17.95
CA VAL A 102 -27.87 1.28 -18.39
C VAL A 102 -29.19 0.77 -17.78
N THR A 103 -30.31 1.12 -18.40
CA THR A 103 -31.62 0.55 -18.06
C THR A 103 -31.62 -0.93 -18.42
N TYR A 104 -31.53 -1.77 -17.39
CA TYR A 104 -31.66 -3.23 -17.51
C TYR A 104 -33.02 -3.57 -18.14
N THR A 105 -33.01 -4.02 -19.39
CA THR A 105 -34.19 -4.60 -20.04
C THR A 105 -34.14 -6.10 -19.80
N ALA A 106 -34.94 -6.58 -18.84
CA ALA A 106 -35.04 -8.01 -18.58
C ALA A 106 -35.53 -8.75 -19.85
N PRO A 107 -34.97 -9.92 -20.20
CA PRO A 107 -35.52 -10.72 -21.28
C PRO A 107 -36.90 -11.21 -20.82
N THR A 108 -37.96 -10.85 -21.55
CA THR A 108 -39.30 -11.35 -21.26
C THR A 108 -39.32 -12.86 -21.43
N GLU A 109 -39.81 -13.56 -20.41
CA GLU A 109 -40.11 -15.00 -20.46
C GLU A 109 -41.16 -15.26 -21.56
N THR A 110 -40.71 -15.60 -22.76
CA THR A 110 -41.52 -16.34 -23.72
C THR A 110 -40.63 -17.04 -24.74
N GLY A 111 -40.47 -18.34 -24.50
CA GLY A 111 -40.17 -19.36 -25.49
C GLY A 111 -40.96 -20.59 -25.08
#